data_AF-A0A9E3JSX7-F1
#
_entry.id   AF-A0A9E3JSX7-F1
#
_cell.length_a   1.000
_cell.length_b   1.000
_cell.length_c   1.000
_cell.angle_alpha   90.00
_cell.angle_beta   90.00
_cell.angle_gamma   90.00
#
_symmetry.space_group_name_H-M   'P 1'
#
loop_
_entity.id
_entity.type
_entity.pdbx_description
1 polymer ?
#
loop_
_entity_poly.entity_id
_entity_poly.type
_entity_poly.pdbx_seq_one_letter_code
_entity_poly.pdbx_strand_id
1 'polypeptide(L)'
;MTAPDPSDLLGQAVRLHQQGRLDQAQALYRRVLDVNPRQFDALHLLGVIERQRGDPRRAVELIEEALRVDPLQARAHCNLGAAQQDLGRADAALASYEAALRLDPGYALAWDNRGNTLRRLGRLPQALDSHERALSLTPALAEAWCHRAIVLHDLGRHADAAASAEQALAARPAYADAFVALGHALQALDHHAASVDAYDRALALAPTAETWCARGAAMKKSGDLAAALHNYERALALRPGYALAEHYRANTLRALGQRDAAVAAYRRALALGADADAIRFALAALGEADQPATAPADYVKHLFDQYAGRFDHHLVDVLGYRTPALLDALLRPHLAPVEAALDLGCGTGLC
;
A
#
# COMPACT_ATOMS: atom_id res chain seq x y z
N MET A 1 50.83 5.26 26.08
CA MET A 1 49.57 4.53 25.84
C MET A 1 49.66 3.95 24.45
N THR A 2 49.80 2.63 24.34
CA THR A 2 49.74 1.93 23.05
C THR A 2 48.37 2.14 22.43
N ALA A 3 48.31 2.40 21.12
CA ALA A 3 47.04 2.50 20.41
C ALA A 3 46.25 1.20 20.62
N PRO A 4 44.94 1.26 20.92
CA PRO A 4 44.13 0.06 21.12
C PRO A 4 44.16 -0.82 19.87
N ASP A 5 44.19 -2.13 20.06
CA ASP A 5 44.17 -3.13 18.98
C ASP A 5 42.92 -2.91 18.09
N PRO A 6 43.06 -2.80 16.76
CA PRO A 6 41.93 -2.68 15.84
C PRO A 6 40.84 -3.76 16.03
N SER A 7 41.22 -4.97 16.45
CA SER A 7 40.29 -6.05 16.75
C SER A 7 39.42 -5.75 17.98
N ASP A 8 40.01 -5.17 19.03
CA ASP A 8 39.30 -4.75 20.24
C ASP A 8 38.35 -3.56 19.97
N LEU A 9 38.78 -2.62 19.12
CA LEU A 9 37.94 -1.51 18.67
C LEU A 9 36.69 -1.99 17.90
N LEU A 10 36.85 -2.95 16.98
CA LEU A 10 35.73 -3.50 16.23
C LEU A 10 34.73 -4.21 17.15
N GLY A 11 35.21 -5.07 18.03
CA GLY A 11 34.36 -5.77 19.01
C GLY A 11 33.60 -4.80 19.92
N GLN A 12 34.24 -3.70 20.34
CA GLN A 12 33.57 -2.64 21.10
C GLN A 12 32.50 -1.91 20.27
N ALA A 13 32.79 -1.57 19.02
CA ALA A 13 31.84 -0.90 18.12
C ALA A 13 30.57 -1.74 17.89
N VAL A 14 30.73 -3.05 17.69
CA VAL A 14 29.61 -4.00 17.52
C VAL A 14 28.75 -4.06 18.77
N ARG A 15 29.35 -4.13 19.97
CA ARG A 15 28.58 -4.12 21.23
C ARG A 15 27.79 -2.83 21.41
N LEU A 16 28.39 -1.68 21.13
CA LEU A 16 27.69 -0.39 21.19
C LEU A 16 26.54 -0.32 20.18
N HIS A 17 26.73 -0.85 18.98
CA HIS A 17 25.68 -0.94 17.96
C HIS A 17 24.51 -1.79 18.46
N GLN A 18 24.78 -2.99 18.99
CA GLN A 18 23.75 -3.88 19.55
C GLN A 18 22.99 -3.25 20.74
N GLN A 19 23.63 -2.34 21.48
CA GLN A 19 23.01 -1.57 22.57
C GLN A 19 22.25 -0.33 22.09
N GLY A 20 22.20 -0.05 20.78
CA GLY A 20 21.58 1.15 20.22
C GLY A 20 22.38 2.44 20.43
N ARG A 21 23.63 2.36 20.91
CA ARG A 21 24.51 3.51 21.13
C ARG A 21 25.19 3.91 19.81
N LEU A 22 24.38 4.31 18.83
CA LEU A 22 24.78 4.44 17.43
C LEU A 22 25.88 5.49 17.21
N ASP A 23 25.85 6.63 17.91
CA ASP A 23 26.89 7.68 17.75
C ASP A 23 28.28 7.17 18.12
N GLN A 24 28.35 6.41 19.21
CA GLN A 24 29.62 5.89 19.70
C GLN A 24 30.09 4.70 18.87
N ALA A 25 29.16 3.82 18.44
CA ALA A 25 29.46 2.76 17.51
C ALA A 25 30.04 3.32 16.19
N GLN A 26 29.40 4.34 15.62
CA GLN A 26 29.86 5.04 14.42
C GLN A 26 31.26 5.63 14.58
N ALA A 27 31.53 6.31 15.68
CA ALA A 27 32.86 6.87 15.96
C ALA A 27 33.94 5.77 16.03
N LEU A 28 33.62 4.62 16.62
CA LEU A 28 34.55 3.49 16.67
C LEU A 28 34.71 2.81 15.31
N TYR A 29 33.66 2.62 14.53
CA TYR A 29 33.79 2.08 13.16
C TYR A 29 34.67 2.97 12.29
N ARG A 30 34.53 4.30 12.37
CA ARG A 30 35.43 5.23 11.66
C ARG A 30 36.89 5.06 12.08
N ARG A 31 37.16 4.95 13.38
CA ARG A 31 38.52 4.68 13.87
C ARG A 31 39.07 3.33 13.40
N VAL A 32 38.22 2.30 13.30
CA VAL A 32 38.62 1.01 12.71
C VAL A 32 39.01 1.21 11.24
N LEU A 33 38.24 2.01 10.49
CA LEU A 33 38.52 2.31 9.07
C LEU A 33 39.74 3.22 8.88
N ASP A 34 40.07 4.09 9.83
CA ASP A 34 41.30 4.89 9.80
C ASP A 34 42.55 4.00 9.85
N VAL A 35 42.48 2.87 10.57
CA VAL A 35 43.59 1.90 10.67
C VAL A 35 43.53 0.85 9.56
N ASN A 36 42.34 0.36 9.23
CA ASN A 36 42.10 -0.61 8.17
C ASN A 36 40.93 -0.17 7.27
N PRO A 37 41.22 0.58 6.19
CA PRO A 37 40.18 1.11 5.30
C PRO A 37 39.34 0.05 4.58
N ARG A 38 39.82 -1.19 4.51
CA ARG A 38 39.14 -2.32 3.86
C ARG A 38 38.56 -3.31 4.87
N GLN A 39 38.26 -2.88 6.09
CA GLN A 39 37.60 -3.73 7.07
C GLN A 39 36.10 -3.86 6.70
N PHE A 40 35.71 -5.03 6.19
CA PHE A 40 34.34 -5.42 5.84
C PHE A 40 33.30 -5.04 6.89
N ASP A 41 33.37 -5.55 8.13
CA ASP A 41 32.27 -5.34 9.10
C ASP A 41 32.13 -3.87 9.48
N ALA A 42 33.25 -3.14 9.55
CA ALA A 42 33.20 -1.71 9.85
C ALA A 42 32.54 -0.92 8.71
N LEU A 43 32.86 -1.22 7.45
CA LEU A 43 32.18 -0.62 6.28
C LEU A 43 30.69 -0.98 6.27
N HIS A 44 30.35 -2.27 6.38
CA HIS A 44 28.99 -2.78 6.31
C HIS A 44 28.12 -2.21 7.44
N LEU A 45 28.57 -2.32 8.70
CA LEU A 45 27.80 -1.88 9.85
C LEU A 45 27.73 -0.36 9.97
N LEU A 46 28.75 0.37 9.52
CA LEU A 46 28.66 1.82 9.38
C LEU A 46 27.59 2.19 8.34
N GLY A 47 27.56 1.51 7.19
CA GLY A 47 26.51 1.72 6.19
C GLY A 47 25.10 1.45 6.72
N VAL A 48 24.92 0.41 7.53
CA VAL A 48 23.65 0.14 8.24
C VAL A 48 23.26 1.29 9.17
N ILE A 49 24.21 1.87 9.91
CA ILE A 49 23.95 3.02 10.78
C ILE A 49 23.57 4.26 9.96
N GLU A 50 24.28 4.57 8.86
CA GLU A 50 23.95 5.73 8.03
C GLU A 50 22.53 5.60 7.43
N ARG A 51 22.12 4.39 7.04
CA ARG A 51 20.73 4.10 6.63
C ARG A 51 19.74 4.42 7.74
N GLN A 52 19.99 3.93 8.96
CA GLN A 52 19.12 4.17 10.13
C GLN A 52 19.01 5.66 10.49
N ARG A 53 20.03 6.46 10.15
CA ARG A 53 20.04 7.92 10.34
C ARG A 53 19.38 8.70 9.21
N GLY A 54 18.88 8.02 8.18
CA GLY A 54 18.23 8.66 7.03
C GLY A 54 19.20 9.15 5.95
N ASP A 55 20.45 8.65 5.91
CA ASP A 55 21.36 8.83 4.77
C ASP A 55 21.53 7.51 3.98
N PRO A 56 20.52 7.12 3.19
CA PRO A 56 20.60 5.91 2.39
C PRO A 56 21.60 6.02 1.23
N ARG A 57 22.01 7.23 0.82
CA ARG A 57 23.07 7.39 -0.20
C ARG A 57 24.40 6.93 0.34
N ARG A 58 24.79 7.45 1.52
CA ARG A 58 26.03 7.05 2.17
C ARG A 58 26.02 5.58 2.57
N ALA A 59 24.85 5.06 2.96
CA ALA A 59 24.68 3.64 3.23
C ALA A 59 25.01 2.77 2.02
N VAL A 60 24.47 3.10 0.84
CA VAL A 60 24.76 2.37 -0.41
C VAL A 60 26.27 2.37 -0.70
N GLU A 61 26.91 3.54 -0.66
CA GLU A 61 28.35 3.65 -0.91
C GLU A 61 29.14 2.71 0.01
N LEU A 62 28.94 2.82 1.32
CA LEU A 62 29.66 2.04 2.33
C LEU A 62 29.44 0.53 2.19
N ILE A 63 28.20 0.10 1.93
CA ILE A 63 27.89 -1.32 1.80
C ILE A 63 28.45 -1.88 0.48
N GLU A 64 28.45 -1.10 -0.60
CA GLU A 64 29.13 -1.48 -1.85
C GLU A 64 30.66 -1.57 -1.66
N GLU A 65 31.27 -0.70 -0.84
CA GLU A 65 32.68 -0.83 -0.47
C GLU A 65 32.94 -2.13 0.30
N ALA A 66 32.07 -2.47 1.26
CA ALA A 66 32.15 -3.73 2.00
C ALA A 66 32.06 -4.92 1.04
N LEU A 67 31.10 -4.91 0.11
CA LEU A 67 30.92 -5.99 -0.86
C LEU A 67 32.06 -6.10 -1.89
N ARG A 68 32.82 -5.01 -2.13
CA ARG A 68 34.09 -5.06 -2.89
C ARG A 68 35.22 -5.73 -2.10
N VAL A 69 35.14 -5.77 -0.77
CA VAL A 69 36.08 -6.51 0.08
C VAL A 69 35.70 -7.98 0.10
N ASP A 70 34.43 -8.28 0.39
CA ASP A 70 33.90 -9.64 0.38
C ASP A 70 32.48 -9.69 -0.21
N PRO A 71 32.32 -10.23 -1.43
CA PRO A 71 31.02 -10.28 -2.10
C PRO A 71 30.12 -11.42 -1.63
N LEU A 72 30.62 -12.38 -0.82
CA LEU A 72 29.90 -13.60 -0.43
C LEU A 72 29.07 -13.42 0.84
N GLN A 73 28.53 -12.22 1.04
CA GLN A 73 27.89 -11.81 2.29
C GLN A 73 26.40 -11.50 2.07
N ALA A 74 25.55 -12.52 2.28
CA ALA A 74 24.10 -12.41 2.05
C ALA A 74 23.44 -11.27 2.83
N ARG A 75 23.86 -11.05 4.08
CA ARG A 75 23.38 -9.95 4.93
C ARG A 75 23.76 -8.57 4.39
N ALA A 76 24.95 -8.41 3.81
CA ALA A 76 25.35 -7.14 3.21
C ALA A 76 24.56 -6.85 1.93
N HIS A 77 24.35 -7.85 1.06
CA HIS A 77 23.45 -7.71 -0.10
C HIS A 77 22.02 -7.35 0.30
N CYS A 78 21.46 -7.98 1.34
CA CYS A 78 20.12 -7.64 1.83
C CYS A 78 20.05 -6.19 2.35
N ASN A 79 21.06 -5.73 3.09
CA ASN A 79 21.11 -4.35 3.57
C ASN A 79 21.34 -3.34 2.44
N LEU A 80 22.11 -3.70 1.41
CA LEU A 80 22.25 -2.88 0.20
C LEU A 80 20.90 -2.71 -0.50
N GLY A 81 20.15 -3.80 -0.65
CA GLY A 81 18.81 -3.76 -1.21
C GLY A 81 17.88 -2.82 -0.43
N ALA A 82 17.92 -2.89 0.90
CA ALA A 82 17.12 -2.01 1.75
C ALA A 82 17.50 -0.53 1.59
N ALA A 83 18.80 -0.21 1.54
CA ALA A 83 19.25 1.16 1.29
C ALA A 83 18.87 1.66 -0.11
N GLN A 84 18.92 0.80 -1.13
CA GLN A 84 18.47 1.14 -2.49
C GLN A 84 16.95 1.36 -2.56
N GLN A 85 16.16 0.60 -1.81
CA GLN A 85 14.71 0.82 -1.71
C GLN A 85 14.38 2.18 -1.11
N ASP A 86 15.10 2.60 -0.07
CA ASP A 86 14.93 3.92 0.58
C ASP A 86 15.27 5.06 -0.39
N LEU A 87 16.17 4.82 -1.36
CA LEU A 87 16.46 5.74 -2.48
C LEU A 87 15.45 5.68 -3.63
N GLY A 88 14.43 4.83 -3.54
CA GLY A 88 13.46 4.62 -4.62
C GLY A 88 13.99 3.79 -5.81
N ARG A 89 15.17 3.18 -5.70
CA ARG A 89 15.82 2.40 -6.76
C ARG A 89 15.34 0.95 -6.72
N ALA A 90 14.09 0.71 -7.12
CA ALA A 90 13.43 -0.58 -6.95
C ALA A 90 14.11 -1.73 -7.72
N ASP A 91 14.54 -1.54 -8.97
CA ASP A 91 15.22 -2.58 -9.75
C ASP A 91 16.58 -2.97 -9.14
N ALA A 92 17.35 -1.98 -8.69
CA ALA A 92 18.63 -2.23 -8.02
C ALA A 92 18.40 -3.03 -6.73
N ALA A 93 17.41 -2.62 -5.92
CA ALA A 93 17.09 -3.30 -4.69
C ALA A 93 16.71 -4.77 -4.92
N LEU A 94 15.90 -5.04 -5.96
CA LEU A 94 15.54 -6.39 -6.36
C LEU A 94 16.78 -7.23 -6.69
N ALA A 95 17.72 -6.69 -7.46
CA ALA A 95 18.96 -7.38 -7.81
C ALA A 95 19.81 -7.72 -6.56
N SER A 96 19.88 -6.79 -5.59
CA SER A 96 20.56 -7.02 -4.32
C SER A 96 19.88 -8.10 -3.45
N TYR A 97 18.56 -8.11 -3.36
CA TYR A 97 17.85 -9.18 -2.65
C TYR A 97 18.03 -10.54 -3.33
N GLU A 98 18.02 -10.59 -4.66
CA GLU A 98 18.29 -11.83 -5.41
C GLU A 98 19.74 -12.30 -5.23
N ALA A 99 20.71 -11.38 -5.10
CA ALA A 99 22.07 -11.73 -4.73
C ALA A 99 22.15 -12.32 -3.32
N ALA A 100 21.46 -11.72 -2.35
CA ALA A 100 21.37 -12.25 -1.00
C ALA A 100 20.77 -13.67 -0.99
N LEU A 101 19.70 -13.90 -1.75
CA LEU A 101 19.00 -15.18 -1.82
C LEU A 101 19.75 -16.27 -2.61
N ARG A 102 20.61 -15.90 -3.56
CA ARG A 102 21.54 -16.85 -4.19
C ARG A 102 22.59 -17.37 -3.21
N LEU A 103 23.04 -16.52 -2.29
CA LEU A 103 24.03 -16.86 -1.26
C LEU A 103 23.38 -17.62 -0.09
N ASP A 104 22.19 -17.20 0.33
CA ASP A 104 21.42 -17.83 1.39
C ASP A 104 19.92 -17.92 1.00
N PRO A 105 19.48 -19.04 0.41
CA PRO A 105 18.08 -19.29 0.08
C PRO A 105 17.15 -19.35 1.32
N GLY A 106 17.70 -19.55 2.52
CA GLY A 106 16.98 -19.61 3.78
C GLY A 106 16.76 -18.25 4.44
N TYR A 107 17.21 -17.16 3.82
CA TYR A 107 17.12 -15.82 4.41
C TYR A 107 15.69 -15.23 4.30
N ALA A 108 14.82 -15.56 5.26
CA ALA A 108 13.41 -15.15 5.27
C ALA A 108 13.18 -13.64 5.09
N LEU A 109 14.01 -12.79 5.73
CA LEU A 109 13.89 -11.33 5.59
C LEU A 109 14.23 -10.85 4.17
N ALA A 110 15.16 -11.49 3.46
CA ALA A 110 15.46 -11.14 2.08
C ALA A 110 14.31 -11.53 1.15
N TRP A 111 13.63 -12.66 1.40
CA TRP A 111 12.39 -13.03 0.71
C TRP A 111 11.28 -12.00 0.94
N ASP A 112 11.04 -11.58 2.18
CA ASP A 112 10.03 -10.57 2.49
C ASP A 112 10.31 -9.23 1.81
N ASN A 113 11.55 -8.74 1.90
CA ASN A 113 11.96 -7.49 1.27
C ASN A 113 11.91 -7.56 -0.26
N ARG A 114 12.25 -8.72 -0.86
CA ARG A 114 12.05 -8.98 -2.28
C ARG A 114 10.57 -8.86 -2.66
N GLY A 115 9.68 -9.46 -1.87
CA GLY A 115 8.23 -9.38 -2.08
C GLY A 115 7.71 -7.94 -2.07
N ASN A 116 8.12 -7.16 -1.07
CA ASN A 116 7.77 -5.74 -0.98
C ASN A 116 8.28 -4.93 -2.19
N THR A 117 9.49 -5.22 -2.67
CA THR A 117 10.05 -4.60 -3.88
C THR A 117 9.28 -4.95 -5.14
N LEU A 118 8.93 -6.23 -5.30
CA LEU A 118 8.14 -6.71 -6.44
C LEU A 118 6.74 -6.09 -6.47
N ARG A 119 6.11 -5.89 -5.30
CA ARG A 119 4.84 -5.17 -5.18
C ARG A 119 4.95 -3.74 -5.73
N ARG A 120 6.00 -3.00 -5.34
CA ARG A 120 6.27 -1.64 -5.84
C ARG A 120 6.52 -1.60 -7.35
N LEU A 121 7.05 -2.68 -7.92
CA LEU A 121 7.25 -2.84 -9.36
C LEU A 121 5.99 -3.36 -10.10
N GLY A 122 4.86 -3.52 -9.42
CA GLY A 122 3.61 -4.04 -9.99
C GLY A 122 3.60 -5.55 -10.25
N ARG A 123 4.62 -6.29 -9.80
CA ARG A 123 4.77 -7.74 -10.02
C ARG A 123 4.10 -8.53 -8.91
N LEU A 124 2.80 -8.34 -8.74
CA LEU A 124 2.02 -8.83 -7.59
C LEU A 124 2.09 -10.36 -7.38
N PRO A 125 1.99 -11.22 -8.42
CA PRO A 125 2.08 -12.67 -8.21
C PRO A 125 3.44 -13.12 -7.66
N GLN A 126 4.53 -12.51 -8.14
CA GLN A 126 5.89 -12.81 -7.67
C GLN A 126 6.14 -12.25 -6.26
N ALA A 127 5.49 -11.13 -5.93
CA ALA A 127 5.50 -10.59 -4.57
C ALA A 127 4.86 -11.57 -3.59
N LEU A 128 3.69 -12.12 -3.94
CA LEU A 128 2.98 -13.10 -3.12
C LEU A 128 3.83 -14.36 -2.87
N ASP A 129 4.40 -14.94 -3.92
CA ASP A 129 5.31 -16.09 -3.82
C ASP A 129 6.49 -15.81 -2.87
N SER A 130 7.06 -14.61 -2.94
CA SER A 130 8.18 -14.22 -2.06
C SER A 130 7.76 -14.16 -0.59
N HIS A 131 6.60 -13.59 -0.28
CA HIS A 131 6.10 -13.55 1.11
C HIS A 131 5.72 -14.95 1.60
N GLU A 132 5.13 -15.80 0.77
CA GLU A 132 4.83 -17.19 1.11
C GLU A 132 6.12 -17.98 1.39
N ARG A 133 7.19 -17.72 0.62
CA ARG A 133 8.50 -18.32 0.88
C ARG A 133 9.10 -17.84 2.21
N ALA A 134 9.04 -16.54 2.49
CA ALA A 134 9.46 -15.97 3.78
C ALA A 134 8.72 -16.63 4.97
N LEU A 135 7.39 -16.80 4.84
CA LEU A 135 6.55 -17.42 5.86
C LEU A 135 6.78 -18.93 6.00
N SER A 136 7.11 -19.63 4.92
CA SER A 136 7.50 -21.04 4.99
C SER A 136 8.80 -21.26 5.78
N LEU A 137 9.71 -20.28 5.75
CA LEU A 137 10.97 -20.29 6.49
C LEU A 137 10.80 -19.77 7.92
N THR A 138 9.93 -18.79 8.14
CA THR A 138 9.69 -18.18 9.45
C THR A 138 8.20 -17.84 9.60
N PRO A 139 7.37 -18.78 10.09
CA PRO A 139 5.92 -18.57 10.22
C PRO A 139 5.53 -17.46 11.20
N ALA A 140 6.40 -17.08 12.13
CA ALA A 140 6.17 -16.03 13.12
C ALA A 140 6.55 -14.62 12.62
N LEU A 141 6.97 -14.46 11.35
CA LEU A 141 7.38 -13.17 10.80
C LEU A 141 6.15 -12.29 10.52
N ALA A 142 5.78 -11.46 11.50
CA ALA A 142 4.58 -10.61 11.44
C ALA A 142 4.59 -9.65 10.24
N GLU A 143 5.75 -9.11 9.88
CA GLU A 143 5.96 -8.24 8.72
C GLU A 143 5.55 -8.95 7.42
N ALA A 144 5.96 -10.21 7.22
CA ALA A 144 5.65 -10.96 6.02
C ALA A 144 4.16 -11.31 5.91
N TRP A 145 3.49 -11.60 7.03
CA TRP A 145 2.03 -11.76 7.06
C TRP A 145 1.31 -10.46 6.67
N CYS A 146 1.77 -9.32 7.19
CA CYS A 146 1.20 -8.02 6.86
C CYS A 146 1.43 -7.65 5.39
N HIS A 147 2.64 -7.83 4.86
CA HIS A 147 2.93 -7.57 3.45
C HIS A 147 2.15 -8.53 2.53
N ARG A 148 2.00 -9.80 2.91
CA ARG A 148 1.14 -10.75 2.20
C ARG A 148 -0.32 -10.27 2.17
N ALA A 149 -0.85 -9.76 3.28
CA ALA A 149 -2.19 -9.18 3.33
C ALA A 149 -2.37 -8.03 2.33
N ILE A 150 -1.39 -7.12 2.27
CA ILE A 150 -1.41 -5.99 1.34
C ILE A 150 -1.38 -6.49 -0.12
N VAL A 151 -0.48 -7.41 -0.47
CA VAL A 151 -0.41 -7.97 -1.84
C VAL A 151 -1.70 -8.71 -2.22
N LEU A 152 -2.30 -9.46 -1.29
CA LEU A 152 -3.58 -10.14 -1.53
C LEU A 152 -4.72 -9.14 -1.75
N HIS A 153 -4.73 -8.03 -1.00
CA HIS A 153 -5.68 -6.95 -1.23
C HIS A 153 -5.51 -6.33 -2.61
N ASP A 154 -4.28 -6.03 -3.04
CA ASP A 154 -3.97 -5.49 -4.36
C ASP A 154 -4.37 -6.47 -5.50
N LEU A 155 -4.34 -7.78 -5.22
CA LEU A 155 -4.81 -8.84 -6.12
C LEU A 155 -6.34 -9.06 -6.10
N GLY A 156 -7.09 -8.31 -5.29
CA GLY A 156 -8.55 -8.48 -5.13
C GLY A 156 -8.96 -9.66 -4.25
N ARG A 157 -8.01 -10.36 -3.62
CA ARG A 157 -8.25 -11.53 -2.75
C ARG A 157 -8.51 -11.08 -1.31
N HIS A 158 -9.58 -10.33 -1.10
CA HIS A 158 -9.82 -9.60 0.15
C HIS A 158 -10.05 -10.50 1.38
N ALA A 159 -10.68 -11.67 1.22
CA ALA A 159 -10.84 -12.63 2.32
C ALA A 159 -9.50 -13.20 2.80
N ASP A 160 -8.63 -13.59 1.85
CA ASP A 160 -7.28 -14.08 2.17
C ASP A 160 -6.40 -12.96 2.77
N ALA A 161 -6.62 -11.72 2.33
CA ALA A 161 -5.95 -10.55 2.88
C ALA A 161 -6.31 -10.34 4.36
N ALA A 162 -7.60 -10.41 4.71
CA ALA A 162 -8.07 -10.30 6.10
C ALA A 162 -7.45 -11.41 6.97
N ALA A 163 -7.51 -12.67 6.52
CA ALA A 163 -6.90 -13.78 7.24
C ALA A 163 -5.38 -13.60 7.45
N SER A 164 -4.67 -13.08 6.45
CA SER A 164 -3.22 -12.80 6.57
C SER A 164 -2.93 -11.67 7.56
N ALA A 165 -3.76 -10.62 7.57
CA ALA A 165 -3.62 -9.53 8.54
C ALA A 165 -3.90 -10.02 9.98
N GLU A 166 -4.87 -10.92 10.16
CA GLU A 166 -5.12 -11.57 11.45
C GLU A 166 -3.93 -12.42 11.92
N GLN A 167 -3.27 -13.15 11.01
CA GLN A 167 -2.02 -13.85 11.35
C GLN A 167 -0.90 -12.89 11.76
N ALA A 168 -0.77 -11.74 11.08
CA ALA A 168 0.19 -10.71 11.48
C ALA A 168 -0.09 -10.19 12.89
N LEU A 169 -1.36 -9.99 13.24
CA LEU A 169 -1.80 -9.55 14.57
C LEU A 169 -1.66 -10.64 15.63
N ALA A 170 -1.82 -11.92 15.27
CA ALA A 170 -1.55 -13.03 16.17
C ALA A 170 -0.05 -13.12 16.51
N ALA A 171 0.83 -12.88 15.53
CA ALA A 171 2.27 -12.84 15.73
C ALA A 171 2.73 -11.57 16.48
N ARG A 172 2.10 -10.41 16.20
CA ARG A 172 2.38 -9.12 16.85
C ARG A 172 1.07 -8.35 17.11
N PRO A 173 0.49 -8.44 18.34
CA PRO A 173 -0.80 -7.82 18.65
C PRO A 173 -0.83 -6.30 18.55
N ALA A 174 0.29 -5.63 18.80
CA ALA A 174 0.43 -4.17 18.71
C ALA A 174 1.08 -3.76 17.39
N TYR A 175 0.46 -4.14 16.25
CA TYR A 175 0.97 -3.84 14.92
C TYR A 175 -0.01 -2.97 14.13
N ALA A 176 0.26 -1.65 14.10
CA ALA A 176 -0.61 -0.67 13.45
C ALA A 176 -0.85 -0.98 11.95
N ASP A 177 0.20 -1.29 11.19
CA ASP A 177 0.06 -1.55 9.75
C ASP A 177 -0.79 -2.79 9.47
N ALA A 178 -0.74 -3.82 10.32
CA ALA A 178 -1.58 -5.00 10.18
C ALA A 178 -3.07 -4.67 10.45
N PHE A 179 -3.36 -3.78 11.40
CA PHE A 179 -4.72 -3.26 11.57
C PHE A 179 -5.20 -2.45 10.36
N VAL A 180 -4.32 -1.64 9.76
CA VAL A 180 -4.65 -0.92 8.52
C VAL A 180 -4.94 -1.89 7.38
N ALA A 181 -4.10 -2.91 7.19
CA ALA A 181 -4.31 -3.95 6.18
C ALA A 181 -5.62 -4.72 6.40
N LEU A 182 -5.94 -5.05 7.66
CA LEU A 182 -7.22 -5.66 8.02
C LEU A 182 -8.40 -4.73 7.72
N GLY A 183 -8.29 -3.44 8.05
CA GLY A 183 -9.31 -2.43 7.74
C GLY A 183 -9.59 -2.33 6.25
N HIS A 184 -8.54 -2.26 5.41
CA HIS A 184 -8.69 -2.24 3.95
C HIS A 184 -9.36 -3.51 3.41
N ALA A 185 -8.95 -4.68 3.91
CA ALA A 185 -9.52 -5.96 3.50
C ALA A 185 -11.01 -6.07 3.88
N LEU A 186 -11.37 -5.73 5.12
CA LEU A 186 -12.74 -5.74 5.61
C LEU A 186 -13.63 -4.72 4.90
N GLN A 187 -13.11 -3.54 4.60
CA GLN A 187 -13.83 -2.52 3.83
C GLN A 187 -14.17 -2.99 2.41
N ALA A 188 -13.24 -3.72 1.78
CA ALA A 188 -13.45 -4.31 0.45
C ALA A 188 -14.45 -5.49 0.47
N LEU A 189 -14.61 -6.15 1.62
CA LEU A 189 -15.63 -7.17 1.86
C LEU A 189 -16.98 -6.59 2.33
N ASP A 190 -17.16 -5.26 2.29
CA ASP A 190 -18.34 -4.55 2.80
C ASP A 190 -18.63 -4.76 4.30
N HIS A 191 -17.64 -5.22 5.07
CA HIS A 191 -17.71 -5.35 6.53
C HIS A 191 -17.40 -4.00 7.19
N HIS A 192 -18.26 -3.01 6.99
CA HIS A 192 -17.99 -1.61 7.34
C HIS A 192 -17.67 -1.38 8.81
N ALA A 193 -18.49 -1.89 9.74
CA ALA A 193 -18.26 -1.70 11.18
C ALA A 193 -16.91 -2.28 11.63
N ALA A 194 -16.61 -3.52 11.22
CA ALA A 194 -15.34 -4.17 11.54
C ALA A 194 -14.14 -3.46 10.91
N SER A 195 -14.29 -2.87 9.71
CA SER A 195 -13.23 -2.07 9.10
C SER A 195 -12.91 -0.81 9.91
N VAL A 196 -13.94 -0.12 10.43
CA VAL A 196 -13.79 1.06 11.29
C VAL A 196 -13.07 0.69 12.58
N ASP A 197 -13.48 -0.40 13.23
CA ASP A 197 -12.84 -0.90 14.45
C ASP A 197 -11.35 -1.19 14.24
N ALA A 198 -10.99 -1.80 13.10
CA ALA A 198 -9.61 -2.05 12.74
C ALA A 198 -8.82 -0.74 12.59
N TYR A 199 -9.36 0.26 11.87
CA TYR A 199 -8.72 1.57 11.76
C TYR A 199 -8.60 2.30 13.10
N ASP A 200 -9.60 2.18 13.99
CA ASP A 200 -9.54 2.77 15.33
C ASP A 200 -8.40 2.18 16.16
N ARG A 201 -8.20 0.86 16.08
CA ARG A 201 -7.04 0.20 16.71
C ARG A 201 -5.71 0.62 16.09
N ALA A 202 -5.64 0.79 14.77
CA ALA A 202 -4.44 1.32 14.11
C ALA A 202 -4.12 2.75 14.59
N LEU A 203 -5.12 3.63 14.63
CA LEU A 203 -4.97 5.03 15.06
C LEU A 203 -4.59 5.15 16.54
N ALA A 204 -5.09 4.26 17.40
CA ALA A 204 -4.70 4.23 18.80
C ALA A 204 -3.22 3.89 19.00
N LEU A 205 -2.63 3.09 18.10
CA LEU A 205 -1.20 2.73 18.14
C LEU A 205 -0.31 3.78 17.48
N ALA A 206 -0.69 4.22 16.28
CA ALA A 206 0.08 5.17 15.48
C ALA A 206 -0.86 5.97 14.55
N PRO A 207 -1.24 7.21 14.95
CA PRO A 207 -2.05 8.07 14.09
C PRO A 207 -1.27 8.50 12.84
N THR A 208 -1.79 8.19 11.66
CA THR A 208 -1.23 8.64 10.37
C THR A 208 -2.31 9.30 9.52
N ALA A 209 -1.89 10.18 8.60
CA ALA A 209 -2.82 10.84 7.69
C ALA A 209 -3.53 9.84 6.77
N GLU A 210 -2.82 8.79 6.36
CA GLU A 210 -3.31 7.67 5.55
C GLU A 210 -4.44 6.93 6.25
N THR A 211 -4.25 6.54 7.52
CA THR A 211 -5.25 5.78 8.27
C THR A 211 -6.50 6.63 8.56
N TRP A 212 -6.33 7.91 8.91
CA TRP A 212 -7.47 8.83 9.03
C TRP A 212 -8.25 8.94 7.72
N CYS A 213 -7.54 9.06 6.59
CA CYS A 213 -8.16 9.14 5.27
C CYS A 213 -8.89 7.83 4.90
N ALA A 214 -8.29 6.67 5.17
CA ALA A 214 -8.89 5.36 4.91
C ALA A 214 -10.17 5.16 5.74
N ARG A 215 -10.13 5.49 7.04
CA ARG A 215 -11.30 5.45 7.92
C ARG A 215 -12.40 6.40 7.46
N GLY A 216 -12.04 7.61 7.01
CA GLY A 216 -12.99 8.56 6.42
C GLY A 216 -13.68 8.02 5.16
N ALA A 217 -12.95 7.30 4.32
CA ALA A 217 -13.50 6.63 3.14
C ALA A 217 -14.49 5.52 3.54
N ALA A 218 -14.18 4.75 4.58
CA ALA A 218 -15.09 3.75 5.14
C ALA A 218 -16.40 4.39 5.66
N MET A 219 -16.29 5.45 6.47
CA MET A 219 -17.45 6.19 7.01
C MET A 219 -18.33 6.77 5.91
N LYS A 220 -17.72 7.34 4.87
CA LYS A 220 -18.45 7.87 3.71
C LYS A 220 -19.28 6.77 3.04
N LYS A 221 -18.71 5.57 2.86
CA LYS A 221 -19.40 4.42 2.24
C LYS A 221 -20.56 3.93 3.11
N SER A 222 -20.45 4.04 4.44
CA SER A 222 -21.54 3.78 5.38
C SER A 222 -22.60 4.89 5.44
N GLY A 223 -22.42 6.00 4.72
CA GLY A 223 -23.36 7.13 4.68
C GLY A 223 -23.14 8.20 5.75
N ASP A 224 -22.21 8.01 6.69
CA ASP A 224 -21.88 9.02 7.69
C ASP A 224 -20.91 10.06 7.11
N LEU A 225 -21.48 10.98 6.33
CA LEU A 225 -20.73 12.04 5.66
C LEU A 225 -20.10 13.03 6.65
N ALA A 226 -20.71 13.26 7.81
CA ALA A 226 -20.17 14.15 8.83
C ALA A 226 -18.93 13.56 9.49
N ALA A 227 -18.98 12.27 9.88
CA ALA A 227 -17.81 11.57 10.38
C ALA A 227 -16.72 11.48 9.30
N ALA A 228 -17.08 11.18 8.05
CA ALA A 228 -16.13 11.15 6.95
C ALA A 228 -15.37 12.48 6.79
N LEU A 229 -16.10 13.60 6.80
CA LEU A 229 -15.52 14.95 6.73
C LEU A 229 -14.53 15.19 7.87
N HIS A 230 -14.92 14.88 9.11
CA HIS A 230 -14.04 15.00 10.27
C HIS A 230 -12.74 14.20 10.10
N ASN A 231 -12.83 12.95 9.64
CA ASN A 231 -11.66 12.11 9.43
C ASN A 231 -10.71 12.69 8.37
N TYR A 232 -11.22 13.25 7.26
CA TYR A 232 -10.36 13.92 6.27
C TYR A 232 -9.71 15.19 6.82
N GLU A 233 -10.39 15.94 7.68
CA GLU A 233 -9.80 17.10 8.36
C GLU A 233 -8.69 16.69 9.32
N ARG A 234 -8.84 15.58 10.05
CA ARG A 234 -7.77 14.99 10.87
C ARG A 234 -6.57 14.57 10.01
N ALA A 235 -6.81 13.94 8.86
CA ALA A 235 -5.76 13.58 7.92
C ALA A 235 -4.98 14.81 7.41
N LEU A 236 -5.70 15.88 7.05
CA LEU A 236 -5.12 17.13 6.56
C LEU A 236 -4.44 17.97 7.64
N ALA A 237 -4.87 17.84 8.91
CA ALA A 237 -4.16 18.44 10.04
C ALA A 237 -2.78 17.80 10.24
N LEU A 238 -2.64 16.48 10.04
CA LEU A 238 -1.35 15.77 10.09
C LEU A 238 -0.51 16.02 8.84
N ARG A 239 -1.13 16.06 7.66
CA ARG A 239 -0.45 16.30 6.39
C ARG A 239 -1.25 17.29 5.51
N PRO A 240 -0.99 18.60 5.62
CA PRO A 240 -1.70 19.62 4.85
C PRO A 240 -1.57 19.52 3.33
N GLY A 241 -0.53 18.82 2.84
CA GLY A 241 -0.28 18.55 1.43
C GLY A 241 -0.88 17.23 0.91
N TYR A 242 -1.76 16.58 1.66
CA TYR A 242 -2.33 15.29 1.25
C TYR A 242 -3.42 15.46 0.19
N ALA A 243 -3.04 15.48 -1.08
CA ALA A 243 -3.93 15.72 -2.21
C ALA A 243 -5.17 14.79 -2.24
N LEU A 244 -4.97 13.50 -1.95
CA LEU A 244 -6.07 12.52 -1.91
C LEU A 244 -7.10 12.82 -0.82
N ALA A 245 -6.65 13.20 0.38
CA ALA A 245 -7.55 13.55 1.48
C ALA A 245 -8.33 14.83 1.19
N GLU A 246 -7.72 15.84 0.53
CA GLU A 246 -8.48 17.03 0.09
C GLU A 246 -9.49 16.68 -1.00
N HIS A 247 -9.14 15.81 -1.95
CA HIS A 247 -10.10 15.36 -2.97
C HIS A 247 -11.28 14.63 -2.31
N TYR A 248 -11.03 13.72 -1.36
CA TYR A 248 -12.09 13.01 -0.67
C TYR A 248 -12.95 13.93 0.20
N ARG A 249 -12.33 14.91 0.86
CA ARG A 249 -13.03 16.00 1.57
C ARG A 249 -13.93 16.79 0.63
N ALA A 250 -13.44 17.21 -0.52
CA ALA A 250 -14.23 17.93 -1.53
C ALA A 250 -15.45 17.13 -1.99
N ASN A 251 -15.26 15.84 -2.27
CA ASN A 251 -16.35 14.93 -2.63
C ASN A 251 -17.41 14.82 -1.52
N THR A 252 -16.99 14.76 -0.26
CA THR A 252 -17.90 14.69 0.88
C THR A 252 -18.64 16.02 1.13
N LEU A 253 -17.95 17.16 1.02
CA LEU A 253 -18.57 18.49 1.08
C LEU A 253 -19.64 18.67 0.00
N ARG A 254 -19.35 18.20 -1.22
CA ARG A 254 -20.31 18.19 -2.33
C ARG A 254 -21.55 17.35 -1.98
N ALA A 255 -21.36 16.15 -1.44
CA ALA A 255 -22.46 15.27 -1.04
C ALA A 255 -23.29 15.84 0.12
N LEU A 256 -22.69 16.66 0.99
CA LEU A 256 -23.37 17.42 2.05
C LEU A 256 -24.08 18.69 1.54
N GLY A 257 -24.01 19.00 0.24
CA GLY A 257 -24.59 20.22 -0.34
C GLY A 257 -23.80 21.50 -0.04
N GLN A 258 -22.60 21.39 0.54
CA GLN A 258 -21.74 22.53 0.85
C GLN A 258 -20.93 22.95 -0.37
N ARG A 259 -21.63 23.50 -1.36
CA ARG A 259 -21.10 23.82 -2.70
C ARG A 259 -19.79 24.63 -2.66
N ASP A 260 -19.79 25.81 -2.03
CA ASP A 260 -18.64 26.71 -2.07
C ASP A 260 -17.40 26.09 -1.40
N ALA A 261 -17.61 25.39 -0.28
CA ALA A 261 -16.55 24.67 0.41
C ALA A 261 -15.99 23.51 -0.44
N ALA A 262 -16.86 22.79 -1.15
CA ALA A 262 -16.45 21.73 -2.06
C ALA A 262 -15.59 22.28 -3.20
N VAL A 263 -15.99 23.38 -3.83
CA VAL A 263 -15.24 24.05 -4.90
C VAL A 263 -13.86 24.49 -4.41
N ALA A 264 -13.78 25.11 -3.24
CA ALA A 264 -12.51 25.51 -2.64
C ALA A 264 -11.59 24.30 -2.38
N ALA A 265 -12.15 23.21 -1.84
CA ALA A 265 -11.40 21.97 -1.58
C ALA A 265 -10.92 21.29 -2.88
N TYR A 266 -11.72 21.26 -3.94
CA TYR A 266 -11.31 20.76 -5.26
C TYR A 266 -10.15 21.56 -5.86
N ARG A 267 -10.24 22.90 -5.82
CA ARG A 267 -9.16 23.78 -6.29
C ARG A 267 -7.87 23.55 -5.50
N ARG A 268 -7.98 23.33 -4.18
CA ARG A 268 -6.83 22.97 -3.35
C ARG A 268 -6.26 21.60 -3.69
N ALA A 269 -7.10 20.58 -3.91
CA ALA A 269 -6.66 19.25 -4.32
C ALA A 269 -5.87 19.30 -5.65
N LEU A 270 -6.33 20.09 -6.63
CA LEU A 270 -5.60 20.34 -7.89
C LEU A 270 -4.24 20.99 -7.65
N ALA A 271 -4.18 22.02 -6.80
CA ALA A 271 -2.92 22.68 -6.46
C ALA A 271 -1.91 21.74 -5.76
N LEU A 272 -2.41 20.69 -5.10
CA LEU A 272 -1.62 19.64 -4.47
C LEU A 272 -1.26 18.48 -5.42
N GLY A 273 -1.66 18.54 -6.70
CA GLY A 273 -1.34 17.53 -7.71
C GLY A 273 -2.27 16.32 -7.73
N ALA A 274 -3.50 16.44 -7.24
CA ALA A 274 -4.52 15.41 -7.44
C ALA A 274 -4.91 15.29 -8.93
N ASP A 275 -5.55 14.17 -9.29
CA ASP A 275 -6.01 13.91 -10.66
C ASP A 275 -6.93 15.02 -11.18
N ALA A 276 -6.46 15.70 -12.23
CA ALA A 276 -7.13 16.83 -12.83
C ALA A 276 -8.41 16.44 -13.57
N ASP A 277 -8.51 15.23 -14.11
CA ASP A 277 -9.66 14.84 -14.93
C ASP A 277 -10.89 14.58 -14.05
N ALA A 278 -10.72 13.80 -12.99
CA ALA A 278 -11.78 13.58 -12.00
C ALA A 278 -12.26 14.89 -11.35
N ILE A 279 -11.32 15.77 -10.98
CA ILE A 279 -11.67 17.03 -10.30
C ILE A 279 -12.31 18.04 -11.26
N ARG A 280 -11.83 18.16 -12.50
CA ARG A 280 -12.45 19.04 -13.50
C ARG A 280 -13.88 18.61 -13.81
N PHE A 281 -14.12 17.31 -13.94
CA PHE A 281 -15.47 16.78 -14.11
C PHE A 281 -16.38 17.15 -12.92
N ALA A 282 -15.89 17.02 -11.69
CA ALA A 282 -16.64 17.40 -10.49
C ALA A 282 -16.92 18.92 -10.41
N LEU A 283 -15.96 19.76 -10.79
CA LEU A 283 -16.13 21.21 -10.86
C LEU A 283 -17.10 21.62 -11.97
N ALA A 284 -17.09 20.94 -13.12
CA ALA A 284 -18.03 21.19 -14.21
C ALA A 284 -19.46 20.81 -13.82
N ALA A 285 -19.65 19.70 -13.08
CA ALA A 285 -20.95 19.34 -12.51
C ALA A 285 -21.46 20.38 -11.48
N LEU A 286 -20.55 21.19 -10.93
CA LEU A 286 -20.88 22.35 -10.11
C LEU A 286 -21.00 23.64 -10.94
N GLY A 287 -20.75 23.66 -12.25
CA GLY A 287 -20.81 24.87 -13.07
C GLY A 287 -19.62 25.82 -12.84
N GLU A 288 -18.51 25.33 -12.31
CA GLU A 288 -17.27 26.08 -12.07
C GLU A 288 -16.19 25.83 -13.14
N ALA A 289 -16.48 24.96 -14.12
CA ALA A 289 -15.60 24.60 -15.22
C ALA A 289 -16.43 24.12 -16.44
N ASP A 290 -15.80 24.10 -17.61
CA ASP A 290 -16.43 23.54 -18.82
C ASP A 290 -16.62 22.02 -18.68
N GLN A 291 -17.75 21.53 -19.20
CA GLN A 291 -18.05 20.11 -19.19
C GLN A 291 -17.09 19.37 -20.14
N PRO A 292 -16.33 18.36 -19.66
CA PRO A 292 -15.43 17.62 -20.52
C PRO A 292 -16.23 16.79 -21.54
N ALA A 293 -15.66 16.60 -22.72
CA ALA A 293 -16.31 15.87 -23.83
C ALA A 293 -16.62 14.40 -23.48
N THR A 294 -15.84 13.81 -22.58
CA THR A 294 -16.04 12.44 -22.08
C THR A 294 -15.97 12.44 -20.55
N ALA A 295 -16.76 11.55 -19.94
CA ALA A 295 -16.65 11.30 -18.51
C ALA A 295 -15.32 10.57 -18.20
N PRO A 296 -14.68 10.83 -17.05
CA PRO A 296 -13.48 10.10 -16.65
C PRO A 296 -13.72 8.59 -16.59
N ALA A 297 -12.77 7.79 -17.08
CA ALA A 297 -12.92 6.33 -17.15
C ALA A 297 -13.20 5.71 -15.77
N ASP A 298 -12.52 6.19 -14.74
CA ASP A 298 -12.72 5.72 -13.36
C ASP A 298 -14.09 6.11 -12.80
N TYR A 299 -14.61 7.28 -13.19
CA TYR A 299 -15.96 7.69 -12.81
C TYR A 299 -16.99 6.72 -13.41
N VAL A 300 -16.85 6.39 -14.70
CA VAL A 300 -17.73 5.43 -15.38
C VAL A 300 -17.62 4.06 -14.73
N LYS A 301 -16.40 3.57 -14.49
CA LYS A 301 -16.16 2.28 -13.82
C LYS A 301 -16.82 2.23 -12.44
N HIS A 302 -16.60 3.23 -11.58
CA HIS A 302 -17.19 3.28 -10.25
C HIS A 302 -18.72 3.35 -10.27
N LEU A 303 -19.29 4.07 -11.25
CA LEU A 303 -20.73 4.10 -11.46
C LEU A 303 -21.25 2.68 -11.74
N PHE A 304 -20.62 1.95 -12.67
CA PHE A 304 -21.00 0.56 -12.96
C PHE A 304 -20.80 -0.37 -11.76
N ASP A 305 -19.67 -0.30 -11.05
CA ASP A 305 -19.40 -1.12 -9.88
C ASP A 305 -20.46 -0.90 -8.77
N GLN A 306 -20.90 0.34 -8.57
CA GLN A 306 -21.95 0.67 -7.61
C GLN A 306 -23.31 0.04 -7.97
N TYR A 307 -23.61 -0.06 -9.27
CA TYR A 307 -24.85 -0.65 -9.75
C TYR A 307 -24.76 -2.17 -9.95
N ALA A 308 -23.58 -2.75 -10.13
CA ALA A 308 -23.39 -4.15 -10.50
C ALA A 308 -24.12 -5.12 -9.58
N GLY A 309 -24.03 -4.94 -8.25
CA GLY A 309 -24.68 -5.82 -7.28
C GLY A 309 -26.20 -5.68 -7.18
N ARG A 310 -26.79 -4.65 -7.79
CA ARG A 310 -28.23 -4.41 -7.83
C ARG A 310 -28.71 -4.08 -9.24
N PHE A 311 -27.98 -4.55 -10.25
CA PHE A 311 -28.15 -4.09 -11.62
C PHE A 311 -29.56 -4.42 -12.10
N ASP A 312 -30.03 -5.65 -11.86
CA ASP A 312 -31.37 -6.09 -12.24
C ASP A 312 -32.48 -5.27 -11.56
N HIS A 313 -32.34 -5.00 -10.26
CA HIS A 313 -33.29 -4.15 -9.54
C HIS A 313 -33.33 -2.73 -10.12
N HIS A 314 -32.17 -2.13 -10.37
CA HIS A 314 -32.13 -0.80 -10.96
C HIS A 314 -32.68 -0.78 -12.39
N LEU A 315 -32.36 -1.78 -13.20
CA LEU A 315 -32.79 -1.86 -14.59
C LEU A 315 -34.31 -2.09 -14.67
N VAL A 316 -34.85 -3.05 -13.93
CA VAL A 316 -36.26 -3.45 -14.01
C VAL A 316 -37.15 -2.55 -13.15
N ASP A 317 -36.80 -2.31 -11.90
CA ASP A 317 -37.69 -1.69 -10.92
C ASP A 317 -37.56 -0.16 -10.88
N VAL A 318 -36.37 0.37 -11.18
CA VAL A 318 -36.13 1.84 -11.16
C VAL A 318 -36.26 2.44 -12.55
N LEU A 319 -35.57 1.88 -13.54
CA LEU A 319 -35.60 2.38 -14.92
C LEU A 319 -36.80 1.85 -15.73
N GLY A 320 -37.55 0.89 -15.18
CA GLY A 320 -38.72 0.32 -15.85
C GLY A 320 -38.35 -0.39 -17.15
N TYR A 321 -37.16 -0.97 -17.24
CA TYR A 321 -36.73 -1.69 -18.42
C TYR A 321 -37.54 -2.98 -18.57
N ARG A 322 -38.47 -2.96 -19.53
CA ARG A 322 -39.40 -4.07 -19.78
C ARG A 322 -39.16 -4.81 -21.09
N THR A 323 -38.13 -4.42 -21.86
CA THR A 323 -37.90 -4.96 -23.21
C THR A 323 -37.83 -6.49 -23.26
N PRO A 324 -37.10 -7.20 -22.38
CA PRO A 324 -37.07 -8.66 -22.42
C PRO A 324 -38.44 -9.29 -22.12
N ALA A 325 -39.17 -8.76 -21.14
CA ALA A 325 -40.50 -9.25 -20.78
C ALA A 325 -41.54 -8.99 -21.88
N LEU A 326 -41.44 -7.85 -22.58
CA LEU A 326 -42.30 -7.52 -23.71
C LEU A 326 -42.00 -8.41 -24.93
N LEU A 327 -40.73 -8.69 -25.21
CA LEU A 327 -40.31 -9.62 -26.27
C LEU A 327 -40.79 -11.04 -25.97
N ASP A 328 -40.63 -11.51 -24.73
CA ASP A 328 -41.15 -12.81 -24.30
C ASP A 328 -42.66 -12.91 -24.51
N ALA A 329 -43.43 -11.92 -24.04
CA ALA A 329 -44.88 -11.91 -24.21
C ALA A 329 -45.31 -11.93 -25.69
N LEU A 330 -44.54 -11.28 -26.57
CA LEU A 330 -44.84 -11.19 -28.00
C LEU A 330 -44.46 -12.46 -28.76
N LEU A 331 -43.38 -13.14 -28.37
CA LEU A 331 -42.87 -14.32 -29.07
C LEU A 331 -43.43 -15.65 -28.54
N ARG A 332 -43.75 -15.73 -27.24
CA ARG A 332 -44.22 -16.95 -26.56
C ARG A 332 -45.40 -17.66 -27.25
N PRO A 333 -46.41 -16.97 -27.83
CA PRO A 333 -47.49 -17.65 -28.55
C PRO A 333 -47.06 -18.31 -29.87
N HIS A 334 -45.90 -17.94 -30.42
CA HIS A 334 -45.42 -18.34 -31.74
C HIS A 334 -44.25 -19.33 -31.71
N LEU A 335 -43.72 -19.63 -30.52
CA LEU A 335 -42.60 -20.55 -30.35
C LEU A 335 -43.12 -21.94 -29.94
N ALA A 336 -42.67 -22.97 -30.65
CA ALA A 336 -42.83 -24.35 -30.18
C ALA A 336 -42.02 -24.55 -28.87
N PRO A 337 -42.46 -25.39 -27.94
CA PRO A 337 -41.67 -25.70 -26.75
C PRO A 337 -40.35 -26.36 -27.19
N VAL A 338 -39.23 -25.66 -26.95
CA VAL A 338 -37.88 -26.16 -27.22
C VAL A 338 -37.15 -26.26 -25.88
N GLU A 339 -36.35 -27.31 -25.67
CA GLU A 339 -35.48 -27.45 -24.49
C GLU A 339 -34.27 -26.51 -24.50
N ALA A 340 -34.11 -25.70 -25.55
CA ALA A 340 -33.00 -24.76 -25.69
C ALA A 340 -33.39 -23.35 -25.24
N ALA A 341 -32.55 -22.73 -24.41
CA ALA A 341 -32.68 -21.33 -24.02
C ALA A 341 -32.27 -20.41 -25.18
N LEU A 342 -33.16 -19.49 -25.58
CA LEU A 342 -32.84 -18.42 -26.51
C LEU A 342 -32.28 -17.23 -25.72
N ASP A 343 -30.96 -17.03 -25.77
CA ASP A 343 -30.32 -15.83 -25.21
C ASP A 343 -30.54 -14.65 -26.18
N LEU A 344 -31.31 -13.66 -25.75
CA LEU A 344 -31.60 -12.45 -26.53
C LEU A 344 -30.51 -11.37 -26.40
N GLY A 345 -29.45 -11.65 -25.63
CA GLY A 345 -28.40 -10.69 -25.30
C GLY A 345 -28.88 -9.60 -24.33
N CYS A 346 -27.92 -8.95 -23.66
CA CYS A 346 -28.19 -7.98 -22.60
C CYS A 346 -28.74 -6.62 -23.07
N GLY A 347 -28.99 -6.41 -24.37
CA GLY A 347 -29.60 -5.18 -24.90
C GLY A 347 -28.79 -3.90 -24.70
N THR A 348 -27.57 -3.95 -24.16
CA THR A 348 -26.72 -2.78 -23.91
C THR A 348 -25.88 -2.34 -25.11
N GLY A 349 -25.86 -3.12 -26.20
CA GLY A 349 -25.05 -2.83 -27.38
C GLY A 349 -23.53 -2.93 -27.17
N LEU A 350 -23.09 -3.60 -26.09
CA LEU A 350 -21.68 -3.90 -25.85
C LEU A 350 -21.39 -5.35 -26.27
N CYS A 351 -21.14 -5.52 -27.57
CA CYS A 351 -20.43 -6.68 -28.12
C CYS A 351 -18.96 -6.30 -28.36
#